data_AF-X1GG23-F1
#
_entry.id   AF-X1GG23-F1
#
_cell.length_a   1.000
_cell.length_b   1.000
_cell.length_c   1.000
_cell.angle_alpha   90.00
_cell.angle_beta   90.00
_cell.angle_gamma   90.00
#
_symmetry.space_group_name_H-M   'P 1'
#
loop_
_entity.id
_entity.type
_entity.pdbx_description
1 polymer ?
#
loop_
_entity_poly.entity_id
_entity_poly.type
_entity_poly.pdbx_seq_one_letter_code
_entity_poly.pdbx_strand_id
1 'polypeptide(L)' 'DQQKKALKGLKNATKFIRGELGKDLKLRYVPNIEFMIDEDLEHQYKLLKIITEIDDQQLNLKKDKNNE' A
#
# COMPACT_ATOMS: atom_id res chain seq x y z
N ASP A 1 1.08 2.57 16.43
CA ASP A 1 1.96 3.66 16.91
C ASP A 1 3.10 4.06 15.99
N GLN A 2 3.87 3.12 15.43
CA GLN A 2 5.00 3.46 14.56
C GLN A 2 4.59 4.26 13.31
N GLN A 3 3.54 3.83 12.60
CA GLN A 3 3.03 4.55 11.43
C GLN A 3 2.62 6.01 11.76
N LYS A 4 1.94 6.23 12.90
CA LYS A 4 1.58 7.59 13.35
C LYS A 4 2.82 8.45 13.63
N LYS A 5 3.86 7.87 14.25
CA LYS A 5 5.15 8.57 14.47
C LYS A 5 5.86 8.89 13.16
N ALA A 6 5.87 7.95 12.21
CA ALA A 6 6.44 8.15 10.88
C ALA A 6 5.71 9.27 10.13
N LEU A 7 4.37 9.26 10.13
CA LEU A 7 3.55 10.30 9.51
C LEU A 7 3.85 11.69 10.11
N LYS A 8 4.00 11.77 11.44
CA LYS A 8 4.40 13.01 12.12
C LYS A 8 5.80 13.48 11.69
N GLY A 9 6.76 12.55 11.56
CA GLY A 9 8.09 12.83 11.05
C GLY A 9 8.07 13.39 9.63
N LEU A 10 7.32 12.74 8.72
CA LEU A 10 7.14 13.20 7.34
C LEU A 10 6.50 14.60 7.27
N LYS A 11 5.44 14.84 8.07
CA LYS A 11 4.81 16.15 8.18
C LYS A 11 5.80 17.24 8.63
N ASN A 12 6.68 16.93 9.58
CA ASN A 12 7.73 17.88 10.00
C ASN A 12 8.79 18.11 8.90
N ALA A 13 9.13 17.08 8.13
CA ALA A 13 10.10 17.15 7.03
C ALA A 13 9.55 17.77 5.73
N THR A 14 8.24 18.10 5.65
CA THR A 14 7.56 18.62 4.45
C THR A 14 8.31 19.75 3.76
N LYS A 15 8.84 20.72 4.53
CA LYS A 15 9.56 21.88 3.97
C LYS A 15 10.86 21.47 3.27
N PHE A 16 11.59 20.53 3.87
CA PHE A 16 12.81 19.99 3.28
C PHE A 16 12.49 19.25 1.98
N ILE A 17 11.52 18.33 2.01
CA ILE A 17 11.09 17.54 0.86
C ILE A 17 10.62 18.44 -0.30
N ARG A 18 9.82 19.48 -0.01
CA ARG A 18 9.43 20.47 -1.01
C ARG A 18 10.63 21.19 -1.63
N GLY A 19 11.64 21.52 -0.82
CA GLY A 19 12.86 22.16 -1.30
C GLY A 19 13.62 21.29 -2.30
N GLU A 20 13.77 20.00 -1.99
CA GLU A 20 14.45 19.03 -2.86
C GLU A 20 13.64 18.78 -4.14
N LEU A 21 12.32 18.54 -4.05
CA LEU A 21 11.46 18.39 -5.23
C LEU A 21 11.53 19.60 -6.18
N GLY A 22 11.60 20.82 -5.62
CA GLY A 22 11.74 22.03 -6.42
C GLY A 22 13.05 22.07 -7.22
N LYS A 23 14.15 21.61 -6.62
CA LYS A 23 15.47 21.54 -7.27
C LYS A 23 15.50 20.43 -8.32
N ASP A 24 15.09 19.22 -7.94
CA ASP A 24 15.22 18.01 -8.77
C ASP A 24 14.30 18.06 -9.98
N LEU A 25 13.06 18.49 -9.79
CA LEU A 25 12.06 18.61 -10.86
C LEU A 25 12.07 19.99 -11.55
N LYS A 26 12.97 20.89 -11.12
CA LYS A 26 13.10 22.28 -11.63
C LYS A 26 11.76 23.04 -11.62
N LEU A 27 10.99 22.88 -10.56
CA LEU A 27 9.68 23.51 -10.42
C LEU A 27 9.81 24.92 -9.85
N ARG A 28 9.18 25.90 -10.51
CA ARG A 28 9.05 27.25 -9.96
C ARG A 28 8.15 27.28 -8.72
N TYR A 29 7.09 26.48 -8.73
CA TYR A 29 6.14 26.35 -7.62
C TYR A 29 5.92 24.87 -7.33
N VAL A 30 6.37 24.44 -6.16
CA VAL A 30 6.11 23.09 -5.66
C VAL A 30 4.74 23.10 -4.98
N PRO A 31 3.85 22.15 -5.30
CA PRO A 31 2.52 22.08 -4.68
C PRO A 31 2.59 21.78 -3.17
N ASN A 32 1.44 21.80 -2.52
CA ASN A 32 1.31 21.29 -1.15
C ASN A 32 1.43 19.76 -1.17
N ILE A 33 2.15 19.21 -0.19
CA ILE A 33 2.36 17.77 -0.06
C ILE A 33 1.52 17.27 1.10
N GLU A 34 0.71 16.26 0.82
CA GLU A 34 -0.05 15.53 1.84
C GLU A 34 0.51 14.11 1.96
N PHE A 35 0.69 13.66 3.20
CA PHE A 35 1.14 12.31 3.50
C PHE A 35 -0.05 11.51 4.02
N MET A 36 -0.28 10.35 3.41
CA MET A 36 -1.34 9.41 3.75
C MET A 36 -0.74 8.03 3.97
N ILE A 37 -1.37 7.24 4.84
CA ILE A 37 -1.01 5.82 4.98
C ILE A 37 -1.75 5.08 3.87
N ASP A 38 -1.03 4.23 3.16
CA ASP A 38 -1.62 3.31 2.20
C ASP A 38 -2.30 2.17 2.97
N GLU A 39 -3.60 2.29 3.18
CA GLU A 39 -4.44 1.27 3.82
C GLU A 39 -4.99 0.26 2.80
N ASP A 40 -4.90 0.58 1.51
CA ASP A 40 -5.45 -0.24 0.42
C ASP A 40 -4.63 -1.51 0.21
N LEU A 41 -3.31 -1.44 0.45
CA LEU A 41 -2.43 -2.60 0.31
C LEU A 41 -2.79 -3.75 1.27
N GLU A 42 -3.12 -3.43 2.52
CA GLU A 42 -3.51 -4.45 3.52
C GLU A 42 -4.85 -5.10 3.15
N HIS A 43 -5.79 -4.31 2.63
CA HIS A 43 -7.04 -4.81 2.10
C HIS A 43 -6.83 -5.72 0.88
N GLN A 44 -5.93 -5.36 -0.03
CA GLN A 44 -5.54 -6.18 -1.19
C GLN A 44 -4.96 -7.52 -0.76
N TYR A 45 -4.08 -7.56 0.24
CA TYR A 45 -3.56 -8.82 0.77
C TYR A 45 -4.65 -9.72 1.35
N LYS A 46 -5.63 -9.12 2.06
CA LYS A 46 -6.77 -9.86 2.58
C LYS A 46 -7.63 -10.45 1.46
N LEU A 47 -7.89 -9.69 0.41
CA LEU A 47 -8.59 -10.17 -0.78
C LEU A 47 -7.84 -11.31 -1.45
N LEU A 48 -6.54 -11.15 -1.67
CA LEU A 48 -5.71 -12.17 -2.30
C LEU A 48 -5.74 -13.46 -1.50
N LYS A 49 -5.65 -13.37 -0.17
CA LYS A 49 -5.77 -14.53 0.73
C LYS A 49 -7.10 -15.27 0.55
N ILE A 50 -8.21 -14.53 0.53
CA ILE A 50 -9.56 -15.11 0.34
C ILE A 50 -9.66 -15.79 -1.03
N ILE A 51 -9.16 -15.14 -2.08
CA ILE A 51 -9.18 -15.71 -3.45
C ILE A 51 -8.39 -17.02 -3.50
N THR A 52 -7.19 -17.04 -2.91
CA THR A 52 -6.35 -18.25 -2.85
C THR A 52 -7.03 -19.37 -2.05
N GLU A 53 -7.62 -19.05 -0.90
CA GLU A 53 -8.34 -20.04 -0.08
C GLU A 53 -9.52 -20.67 -0.85
N ILE A 54 -10.28 -19.87 -1.61
CA ILE A 54 -11.37 -20.37 -2.45
C ILE A 54 -10.83 -21.25 -3.58
N ASP A 55 -9.75 -20.84 -4.25
CA ASP A 55 -9.17 -21.62 -5.35
C ASP A 55 -8.62 -22.97 -4.87
N ASP A 56 -7.93 -22.98 -3.73
CA ASP A 56 -7.44 -24.20 -3.08
C ASP A 56 -8.60 -25.15 -2.71
N GLN A 57 -9.71 -24.61 -2.18
CA GLN A 57 -10.90 -25.40 -1.90
C GLN A 57 -11.52 -25.99 -3.17
N GLN A 58 -11.61 -25.22 -4.25
CA GLN A 58 -12.12 -25.71 -5.54
C GLN A 58 -11.23 -26.79 -6.15
N LEU A 59 -9.91 -26.67 -6.02
CA LEU A 59 -8.95 -27.68 -6.46
C LEU A 59 -9.08 -28.98 -5.66
N ASN A 60 -9.27 -28.91 -4.35
CA ASN A 60 -9.48 -30.09 -3.51
C ASN A 60 -10.81 -30.80 -3.84
N LEU A 61 -11.90 -30.04 -4.01
CA LEU A 61 -13.20 -30.57 -4.43
C LEU A 61 -13.16 -31.29 -5.79
N LYS A 62 -12.29 -30.85 -6.71
CA LYS A 62 -12.11 -31.52 -8.02
C LYS A 62 -11.25 -32.78 -7.92
N LYS A 63 -10.28 -32.82 -7.01
CA LYS A 63 -9.46 -34.04 -6.77
C LYS A 63 -10.30 -35.16 -6.16
N ASP A 64 -11.21 -34.82 -5.24
CA ASP A 64 -12.09 -35.82 -4.62
C ASP A 64 -13.07 -36.44 -5.63
N LYS A 65 -13.55 -35.66 -6.62
CA LYS A 65 -14.44 -36.14 -7.69
C LYS A 65 -13.75 -36.98 -8.78
N ASN A 66 -12.44 -36.85 -8.92
CA ASN A 66 -11.67 -37.61 -9.92
C ASN A 66 -11.16 -38.96 -9.37
N ASN A 67 -11.34 -39.19 -8.06
CA ASN A 67 -10.93 -40.41 -7.37
C ASN A 67 -12.11 -41.37 -7.03
N GLU A 68 -13.33 -41.02 -7.46
CA GLU A 68 -14.50 -41.93 -7.55
C GLU A 68 -14.68 -42.43 -9.00
#